data_AF-A0A2V9KB08-F1
#
_entry.id   AF-A0A2V9KB08-F1
#
_cell.length_a   1.000
_cell.length_b   1.000
_cell.length_c   1.000
_cell.angle_alpha   90.00
_cell.angle_beta   90.00
_cell.angle_gamma   90.00
#
_symmetry.space_group_name_H-M   'P 1'
#
loop_
_entity.id
_entity.type
_entity.pdbx_description
1 polymer ?
#
loop_
_entity_poly.entity_id
_entity_poly.type
_entity_poly.pdbx_seq_one_letter_code
_entity_poly.pdbx_strand_id
1 'polypeptide(L)'
;MKIDYAYAAAHLLDTVPNPWIGYEFVERTFTELLAKWKGEERVVANNLVFILEELRKRLEAERDRLAEEVFNRLLDEDKMRFMVVLHDLGMNRPPKKVEIQKSATKATRLDGNQFMLNLYDPVPSDALNSLEHKVASFLDEQRRLYFWYRNIPHRGYYVQGWQKPRIYADFIFTTRGAGTADKDYRKVFVLETKGLHLKNEDSAYKQSVFALCNKRAKRKTWNELVPAMREKEIAYEVVYEDEWKSRLNELLAD
;
A
#
# COMPACT_ATOMS: atom_id res chain seq x y z
N MET A 1 -25.39 20.93 -31.50
CA MET A 1 -25.00 19.54 -31.17
C MET A 1 -25.57 19.23 -29.80
N LYS A 2 -26.32 18.14 -29.63
CA LYS A 2 -26.91 17.78 -28.33
C LYS A 2 -25.94 16.82 -27.64
N ILE A 3 -25.50 17.16 -26.43
CA ILE A 3 -24.66 16.26 -25.63
C ILE A 3 -25.54 15.13 -25.12
N ASP A 4 -25.10 13.89 -25.30
CA ASP A 4 -25.76 12.73 -24.71
C ASP A 4 -25.26 12.56 -23.27
N TYR A 5 -26.06 13.08 -22.32
CA TYR A 5 -25.75 13.00 -20.90
C TYR A 5 -25.84 11.58 -20.34
N ALA A 6 -26.63 10.69 -20.93
CA ALA A 6 -26.69 9.30 -20.50
C ALA A 6 -25.40 8.56 -20.88
N TYR A 7 -24.92 8.78 -22.10
CA TYR A 7 -23.61 8.29 -22.54
C TYR A 7 -22.49 8.83 -21.65
N ALA A 8 -22.47 10.15 -21.40
CA ALA A 8 -21.47 10.78 -20.55
C ALA A 8 -21.50 10.26 -19.09
N ALA A 9 -22.68 10.02 -18.51
CA ALA A 9 -22.82 9.46 -17.17
C ALA A 9 -22.27 8.03 -17.07
N ALA A 10 -22.37 7.24 -18.15
CA ALA A 10 -21.83 5.88 -18.19
C ALA A 10 -20.30 5.86 -18.01
N HIS A 11 -19.59 6.91 -18.44
CA HIS A 11 -18.13 7.07 -18.23
C HIS A 11 -17.75 7.33 -16.77
N LEU A 12 -18.71 7.63 -15.90
CA LEU A 12 -18.46 7.90 -14.48
C LEU A 12 -18.80 6.72 -13.55
N LEU A 13 -19.31 5.60 -14.09
CA LEU A 13 -19.88 4.51 -13.27
C LEU A 13 -18.87 3.79 -12.37
N ASP A 14 -17.59 3.85 -12.72
CA ASP A 14 -16.51 3.30 -11.90
C ASP A 14 -16.24 4.12 -10.63
N THR A 15 -16.63 5.41 -10.66
CA THR A 15 -16.42 6.39 -9.58
C THR A 15 -17.71 6.72 -8.85
N VAL A 16 -18.81 6.87 -9.59
CA VAL A 16 -20.16 7.18 -9.10
C VAL A 16 -21.07 5.99 -9.45
N PRO A 17 -21.26 5.03 -8.53
CA PRO A 17 -21.93 3.76 -8.84
C PRO A 17 -23.43 3.92 -9.11
N ASN A 18 -24.02 5.06 -8.77
CA ASN A 18 -25.41 5.36 -9.09
C ASN A 18 -25.50 6.17 -10.41
N PRO A 19 -26.04 5.59 -11.50
CA PRO A 19 -26.11 6.25 -12.81
C PRO A 19 -26.93 7.54 -12.79
N TRP A 20 -27.95 7.65 -11.94
CA TRP A 20 -28.79 8.86 -11.86
C TRP A 20 -28.04 10.02 -11.22
N ILE A 21 -27.20 9.74 -10.21
CA ILE A 21 -26.32 10.74 -9.60
C ILE A 21 -25.22 11.15 -10.59
N GLY A 22 -24.65 10.17 -11.30
CA GLY A 22 -23.68 10.45 -12.38
C GLY A 22 -24.26 11.35 -13.46
N TYR A 23 -25.51 11.13 -13.85
CA TYR A 23 -26.24 11.98 -14.78
C TYR A 23 -26.35 13.42 -14.27
N GLU A 24 -26.77 13.60 -13.01
CA GLU A 24 -26.88 14.95 -12.42
C GLU A 24 -25.54 15.70 -12.43
N PHE A 25 -24.44 15.02 -12.09
CA PHE A 25 -23.10 15.63 -12.14
C PHE A 25 -22.71 16.08 -13.55
N VAL A 26 -22.94 15.22 -14.54
CA VAL A 26 -22.66 15.53 -15.96
C VAL A 26 -23.54 16.70 -16.40
N GLU A 27 -24.84 16.62 -16.19
CA GLU A 27 -25.80 17.65 -16.63
C GLU A 27 -25.42 19.02 -16.05
N ARG A 28 -25.16 19.09 -14.73
CA ARG A 28 -24.78 20.34 -14.06
C ARG A 28 -23.47 20.89 -14.60
N THR A 29 -22.45 20.04 -14.75
CA THR A 29 -21.13 20.43 -15.26
C THR A 29 -21.23 20.99 -16.67
N PHE A 30 -21.91 20.29 -17.58
CA PHE A 30 -22.03 20.73 -18.97
C PHE A 30 -22.95 21.94 -19.13
N THR A 31 -23.98 22.06 -18.29
CA THR A 31 -24.84 23.26 -18.25
C THR A 31 -24.01 24.50 -17.92
N GLU A 32 -23.19 24.43 -16.86
CA GLU A 32 -22.33 25.55 -16.46
C GLU A 32 -21.25 25.87 -17.51
N LEU A 33 -20.65 24.84 -18.11
CA LEU A 33 -19.65 25.04 -19.16
C LEU A 33 -20.25 25.64 -20.44
N LEU A 34 -21.41 25.18 -20.89
CA LEU A 34 -22.08 25.75 -22.06
C LEU A 34 -22.52 27.19 -21.81
N ALA A 35 -22.97 27.51 -20.59
CA ALA A 35 -23.27 28.88 -20.22
C ALA A 35 -22.02 29.78 -20.23
N LYS A 36 -20.88 29.27 -19.75
CA LYS A 36 -19.59 29.97 -19.74
C LYS A 36 -19.03 30.21 -21.14
N TRP A 37 -19.20 29.26 -22.05
CA TRP A 37 -18.68 29.29 -23.44
C TRP A 37 -19.80 29.60 -24.46
N LYS A 38 -20.79 30.41 -24.06
CA LYS A 38 -21.91 30.77 -24.92
C LYS A 38 -21.43 31.47 -26.20
N GLY A 39 -21.88 31.00 -27.37
CA GLY A 39 -21.40 31.44 -28.69
C GLY A 39 -20.20 30.65 -29.21
N GLU A 40 -19.55 29.84 -28.37
CA GLU A 40 -18.43 28.95 -28.71
C GLU A 40 -18.70 27.51 -28.24
N GLU A 41 -19.96 27.06 -28.27
CA GLU A 41 -20.37 25.76 -27.73
C GLU A 41 -19.65 24.58 -28.42
N ARG A 42 -19.12 24.78 -29.63
CA ARG A 42 -18.26 23.82 -30.34
C ARG A 42 -16.98 23.51 -29.57
N VAL A 43 -16.44 24.43 -28.79
CA VAL A 43 -15.26 24.20 -27.94
C VAL A 43 -15.59 23.17 -26.86
N VAL A 44 -16.72 23.32 -26.18
CA VAL A 44 -17.17 22.35 -25.15
C VAL A 44 -17.44 20.98 -25.79
N ALA A 45 -18.14 20.97 -26.92
CA ALA A 45 -18.43 19.77 -27.70
C ALA A 45 -17.18 18.99 -28.13
N ASN A 46 -16.18 19.68 -28.68
CA ASN A 46 -14.94 19.07 -29.17
C ASN A 46 -14.06 18.54 -28.03
N ASN A 47 -14.25 19.04 -26.81
CA ASN A 47 -13.49 18.65 -25.63
C ASN A 47 -14.29 17.75 -24.67
N LEU A 48 -15.40 17.13 -25.13
CA LEU A 48 -16.29 16.31 -24.31
C LEU A 48 -15.51 15.27 -23.48
N VAL A 49 -14.65 14.47 -24.13
CA VAL A 49 -13.89 13.41 -23.49
C VAL A 49 -12.94 13.97 -22.43
N PHE A 50 -12.24 15.07 -22.74
CA PHE A 50 -11.35 15.73 -21.79
C PHE A 50 -12.09 16.24 -20.56
N ILE A 51 -13.24 16.89 -20.76
CA ILE A 51 -14.09 17.39 -19.67
C ILE A 51 -14.56 16.23 -18.78
N LEU A 52 -14.95 15.11 -19.37
CA LEU A 52 -15.38 13.92 -18.62
C LEU A 52 -14.24 13.31 -17.81
N GLU A 53 -13.03 13.20 -18.37
CA GLU A 53 -11.85 12.73 -17.64
C GLU A 53 -11.51 13.65 -16.45
N GLU A 54 -11.58 14.97 -16.64
CA GLU A 54 -11.32 15.93 -15.56
C GLU A 54 -12.43 15.91 -14.49
N LEU A 55 -13.69 15.74 -14.88
CA LEU A 55 -14.80 15.53 -13.95
C LEU A 55 -14.60 14.23 -13.15
N ARG A 56 -14.24 13.14 -13.83
CA ARG A 56 -13.96 11.84 -13.21
C ARG A 56 -12.85 11.94 -12.17
N LYS A 57 -11.70 12.53 -12.51
CA LYS A 57 -10.59 12.76 -11.56
C LYS A 57 -11.01 13.54 -10.33
N ARG A 58 -11.80 14.61 -10.50
CA ARG A 58 -12.31 15.41 -9.36
C ARG A 58 -13.27 14.61 -8.48
N LEU A 59 -14.15 13.81 -9.08
CA LEU A 59 -15.06 12.94 -8.34
C LEU A 59 -14.30 11.83 -7.60
N GLU A 60 -13.25 11.25 -8.20
CA GLU A 60 -12.37 10.28 -7.54
C GLU A 60 -11.67 10.90 -6.33
N ALA A 61 -11.13 12.11 -6.46
CA ALA A 61 -10.49 12.83 -5.37
C ALA A 61 -11.47 13.16 -4.22
N GLU A 62 -12.68 13.63 -4.53
CA GLU A 62 -13.69 13.91 -3.50
C GLU A 62 -14.21 12.64 -2.83
N ARG A 63 -14.41 11.55 -3.59
CA ARG A 63 -14.74 10.24 -3.03
C ARG A 63 -13.68 9.82 -2.03
N ASP A 64 -12.40 9.91 -2.39
CA ASP A 64 -11.29 9.49 -1.55
C ASP A 64 -11.16 10.37 -0.30
N ARG A 65 -11.35 11.68 -0.42
CA ARG A 65 -11.39 12.63 0.71
C ARG A 65 -12.51 12.29 1.70
N LEU A 66 -13.72 12.06 1.20
CA LEU A 66 -14.88 11.67 2.02
C LEU A 66 -14.68 10.29 2.65
N ALA A 67 -14.09 9.35 1.92
CA ALA A 67 -13.76 8.03 2.44
C ALA A 67 -12.71 8.13 3.57
N GLU A 68 -11.69 8.97 3.42
CA GLU A 68 -10.69 9.24 4.46
C GLU A 68 -11.33 9.81 5.72
N GLU A 69 -12.25 10.76 5.57
CA GLU A 69 -12.97 11.37 6.70
C GLU A 69 -13.78 10.32 7.48
N VAL A 70 -14.56 9.50 6.77
CA VAL A 70 -15.31 8.40 7.38
C VAL A 70 -14.36 7.39 8.02
N PHE A 71 -13.27 7.03 7.35
CA PHE A 71 -12.28 6.09 7.83
C PHE A 71 -11.66 6.56 9.15
N ASN A 72 -11.19 7.80 9.21
CA ASN A 72 -10.61 8.40 10.41
C ASN A 72 -11.62 8.50 11.54
N ARG A 73 -12.86 8.91 11.24
CA ARG A 73 -13.94 8.94 12.23
C ARG A 73 -14.23 7.56 12.81
N LEU A 74 -14.25 6.50 11.99
CA LEU A 74 -14.45 5.14 12.48
C LEU A 74 -13.28 4.63 13.34
N LEU A 75 -12.04 5.06 13.06
CA LEU A 75 -10.89 4.79 13.93
C LEU A 75 -11.00 5.53 15.26
N ASP A 76 -11.45 6.79 15.25
CA ASP A 76 -11.62 7.60 16.46
C ASP A 76 -12.76 7.11 17.34
N GLU A 77 -13.85 6.65 16.74
CA GLU A 77 -14.99 6.03 17.42
C GLU A 77 -14.68 4.58 17.88
N ASP A 78 -13.46 4.07 17.69
CA ASP A 78 -13.05 2.70 18.01
C ASP A 78 -13.90 1.60 17.30
N LYS A 79 -14.67 1.97 16.27
CA LYS A 79 -15.49 1.06 15.44
C LYS A 79 -14.68 0.32 14.38
N MET A 80 -13.46 0.78 14.11
CA MET A 80 -12.49 0.15 13.21
C MET A 80 -11.12 0.13 13.86
N ARG A 81 -10.38 -0.98 13.71
CA ARG A 81 -9.02 -1.15 14.25
C ARG A 81 -8.12 -1.83 13.24
N PHE A 82 -6.84 -1.46 13.23
CA PHE A 82 -5.81 -2.21 12.51
C PHE A 82 -5.37 -3.41 13.37
N MET A 83 -5.52 -4.62 12.83
CA MET A 83 -5.11 -5.85 13.51
C MET A 83 -4.18 -6.66 12.60
N VAL A 84 -3.06 -7.13 13.14
CA VAL A 84 -2.26 -8.20 12.51
C VAL A 84 -2.93 -9.51 12.87
N VAL A 85 -3.78 -10.02 11.97
CA VAL A 85 -4.55 -11.24 12.22
C VAL A 85 -3.75 -12.45 11.74
N LEU A 86 -3.33 -13.28 12.69
CA LEU A 86 -2.64 -14.54 12.40
C LEU A 86 -3.59 -15.76 12.42
N HIS A 87 -4.84 -15.62 12.93
CA HIS A 87 -5.79 -16.73 13.09
C HIS A 87 -7.28 -16.33 12.85
N ASP A 88 -8.12 -17.30 12.50
CA ASP A 88 -9.62 -17.32 12.45
C ASP A 88 -10.46 -16.30 11.66
N LEU A 89 -9.90 -15.38 10.88
CA LEU A 89 -10.72 -14.48 10.03
C LEU A 89 -10.69 -14.80 8.52
N GLY A 90 -10.29 -16.02 8.13
CA GLY A 90 -10.23 -16.41 6.72
C GLY A 90 -9.20 -15.63 5.89
N MET A 91 -8.29 -14.89 6.54
CA MET A 91 -7.21 -14.16 5.87
C MET A 91 -6.02 -15.08 5.55
N ASN A 92 -5.34 -14.79 4.44
CA ASN A 92 -4.21 -15.58 3.95
C ASN A 92 -3.06 -15.55 4.96
N ARG A 93 -2.77 -16.70 5.57
CA ARG A 93 -1.51 -16.90 6.29
C ARG A 93 -0.38 -17.06 5.29
N PRO A 94 0.85 -16.63 5.61
CA PRO A 94 2.02 -17.12 4.90
C PRO A 94 1.96 -18.65 4.88
N PRO A 95 2.04 -19.30 3.71
CA PRO A 95 1.84 -20.74 3.62
C PRO A 95 2.96 -21.45 4.38
N LYS A 96 2.68 -22.61 5.01
CA LYS A 96 3.71 -23.37 5.73
C LYS A 96 4.87 -23.80 4.82
N LYS A 97 4.60 -23.95 3.53
CA LYS A 97 5.56 -24.28 2.48
C LYS A 97 5.20 -23.51 1.22
N VAL A 98 6.21 -23.06 0.47
CA VAL A 98 6.05 -22.49 -0.86
C VAL A 98 6.61 -23.48 -1.86
N GLU A 99 5.81 -23.88 -2.84
CA GLU A 99 6.30 -24.70 -3.94
C GLU A 99 7.03 -23.83 -4.96
N ILE A 100 8.24 -24.26 -5.31
CA ILE A 100 9.10 -23.61 -6.29
C ILE A 100 9.36 -24.61 -7.40
N GLN A 101 9.39 -24.13 -8.65
CA GLN A 101 9.74 -24.98 -9.78
C GLN A 101 11.17 -25.52 -9.62
N LYS A 102 11.38 -26.80 -9.92
CA LYS A 102 12.72 -27.43 -9.80
C LYS A 102 13.79 -26.75 -10.67
N SER A 103 13.38 -26.12 -11.76
CA SER A 103 14.23 -25.36 -12.69
C SER A 103 14.49 -23.92 -12.26
N ALA A 104 13.91 -23.45 -11.16
CA ALA A 104 14.08 -22.07 -10.73
C ALA A 104 15.53 -21.83 -10.27
N THR A 105 16.15 -20.82 -10.85
CA THR A 105 17.48 -20.36 -10.42
C THR A 105 17.36 -19.68 -9.06
N LYS A 106 18.27 -20.02 -8.14
CA LYS A 106 18.33 -19.38 -6.82
C LYS A 106 18.94 -17.99 -6.93
N ALA A 107 18.31 -17.00 -6.31
CA ALA A 107 18.87 -15.67 -6.16
C ALA A 107 20.08 -15.70 -5.22
N THR A 108 21.16 -15.01 -5.60
CA THR A 108 22.29 -14.70 -4.70
C THR A 108 22.16 -13.27 -4.21
N ARG A 109 22.72 -12.97 -3.04
CA ARG A 109 23.01 -11.60 -2.63
C ARG A 109 23.99 -10.91 -3.59
N LEU A 110 24.12 -9.59 -3.46
CA LEU A 110 25.08 -8.79 -4.22
C LEU A 110 26.55 -9.18 -3.96
N ASP A 111 26.86 -9.73 -2.78
CA ASP A 111 28.18 -10.28 -2.43
C ASP A 111 28.46 -11.67 -3.04
N GLY A 112 27.49 -12.24 -3.78
CA GLY A 112 27.58 -13.57 -4.40
C GLY A 112 27.17 -14.73 -3.49
N ASN A 113 26.93 -14.50 -2.20
CA ASN A 113 26.47 -15.54 -1.28
C ASN A 113 24.97 -15.81 -1.44
N GLN A 114 24.48 -16.93 -0.90
CA GLN A 114 23.04 -17.22 -0.86
C GLN A 114 22.34 -16.39 0.23
N PHE A 115 21.05 -16.13 0.04
CA PHE A 115 20.21 -15.55 1.08
C PHE A 115 20.01 -16.54 2.23
N MET A 116 20.17 -16.09 3.47
CA MET A 116 20.13 -16.97 4.65
C MET A 116 19.05 -16.61 5.68
N LEU A 117 18.55 -15.37 5.67
CA LEU A 117 17.60 -14.83 6.65
C LEU A 117 16.21 -14.57 6.05
N ASN A 118 15.96 -14.93 4.79
CA ASN A 118 14.60 -14.89 4.24
C ASN A 118 13.74 -15.96 4.91
N LEU A 119 12.45 -15.66 5.13
CA LEU A 119 11.50 -16.60 5.75
C LEU A 119 11.31 -17.90 4.94
N TYR A 120 11.50 -17.85 3.62
CA TYR A 120 11.44 -19.02 2.73
C TYR A 120 12.75 -19.18 1.95
N ASP A 121 13.27 -20.40 1.94
CA ASP A 121 14.47 -20.76 1.16
C ASP A 121 14.12 -21.89 0.18
N PRO A 122 14.59 -21.83 -1.08
CA PRO A 122 15.34 -20.74 -1.72
C PRO A 122 14.47 -19.57 -2.18
N VAL A 123 15.11 -18.41 -2.37
CA VAL A 123 14.52 -17.26 -3.09
C VAL A 123 14.73 -17.45 -4.59
N PRO A 124 13.67 -17.53 -5.42
CA PRO A 124 13.82 -17.57 -6.87
C PRO A 124 14.41 -16.25 -7.41
N SER A 125 15.28 -16.31 -8.42
CA SER A 125 15.92 -15.13 -9.00
C SER A 125 14.94 -14.16 -9.67
N ASP A 126 13.81 -14.66 -10.14
CA ASP A 126 12.72 -13.88 -10.76
C ASP A 126 11.71 -13.32 -9.73
N ALA A 127 11.88 -13.64 -8.44
CA ALA A 127 10.98 -13.17 -7.39
C ALA A 127 11.28 -11.74 -6.91
N LEU A 128 12.43 -11.17 -7.28
CA LEU A 128 12.88 -9.84 -6.87
C LEU A 128 13.18 -8.98 -8.09
N ASN A 129 12.66 -7.75 -8.11
CA ASN A 129 13.14 -6.72 -9.02
C ASN A 129 14.51 -6.17 -8.56
N SER A 130 15.15 -5.33 -9.38
CA SER A 130 16.48 -4.78 -9.10
C SER A 130 16.58 -4.02 -7.76
N LEU A 131 15.56 -3.24 -7.40
CA LEU A 131 15.53 -2.49 -6.13
C LEU A 131 15.28 -3.43 -4.95
N GLU A 132 14.28 -4.31 -5.06
CA GLU A 132 13.98 -5.34 -4.08
C GLU A 132 15.22 -6.23 -3.82
N HIS A 133 15.98 -6.57 -4.86
CA HIS A 133 17.19 -7.38 -4.75
C HIS A 133 18.31 -6.68 -3.97
N LYS A 134 18.51 -5.38 -4.20
CA LYS A 134 19.45 -4.57 -3.42
C LYS A 134 19.03 -4.47 -1.95
N VAL A 135 17.74 -4.20 -1.69
CA VAL A 135 17.18 -4.08 -0.34
C VAL A 135 17.28 -5.42 0.40
N ALA A 136 16.89 -6.52 -0.23
CA ALA A 136 17.00 -7.86 0.34
C ALA A 136 18.44 -8.23 0.66
N SER A 137 19.39 -7.95 -0.25
CA SER A 137 20.82 -8.22 -0.02
C SER A 137 21.34 -7.44 1.18
N PHE A 138 21.01 -6.15 1.25
CA PHE A 138 21.37 -5.33 2.39
C PHE A 138 20.78 -5.86 3.70
N LEU A 139 19.48 -6.17 3.76
CA LEU A 139 18.84 -6.71 4.95
C LEU A 139 19.52 -8.00 5.42
N ASP A 140 19.78 -8.93 4.50
CA ASP A 140 20.36 -10.24 4.80
C ASP A 140 21.81 -10.16 5.31
N GLU A 141 22.53 -9.08 5.02
CA GLU A 141 23.88 -8.79 5.55
C GLU A 141 23.86 -8.24 6.98
N GLN A 142 22.71 -7.79 7.49
CA GLN A 142 22.65 -7.11 8.79
C GLN A 142 22.72 -8.09 9.96
N ARG A 143 23.78 -7.98 10.77
CA ARG A 143 24.02 -8.85 11.94
C ARG A 143 22.86 -8.86 12.96
N ARG A 144 22.16 -7.73 13.11
CA ARG A 144 21.03 -7.59 14.05
C ARG A 144 19.72 -8.13 13.49
N LEU A 145 19.64 -8.45 12.21
CA LEU A 145 18.40 -8.94 11.61
C LEU A 145 18.06 -10.34 12.15
N TYR A 146 16.77 -10.56 12.42
CA TYR A 146 16.27 -11.87 12.78
C TYR A 146 15.79 -12.63 11.54
N PHE A 147 14.89 -12.03 10.78
CA PHE A 147 14.51 -12.48 9.44
C PHE A 147 13.98 -11.31 8.61
N TRP A 148 13.87 -11.52 7.31
CA TRP A 148 13.06 -10.71 6.40
C TRP A 148 12.15 -11.63 5.57
N TYR A 149 11.05 -11.09 5.06
CA TYR A 149 10.16 -11.78 4.14
C TYR A 149 9.70 -10.81 3.07
N ARG A 150 9.99 -11.15 1.82
CA ARG A 150 9.42 -10.46 0.67
C ARG A 150 7.99 -10.96 0.41
N ASN A 151 7.05 -10.03 0.46
CA ASN A 151 5.63 -10.30 0.29
C ASN A 151 5.31 -10.82 -1.11
N ILE A 152 4.23 -11.59 -1.23
CA ILE A 152 3.74 -12.05 -2.53
C ILE A 152 2.45 -11.31 -2.80
N PRO A 153 2.42 -10.33 -3.73
CA PRO A 153 1.20 -9.58 -4.03
C PRO A 153 0.01 -10.51 -4.27
N HIS A 154 -1.16 -10.12 -3.75
CA HIS A 154 -2.43 -10.87 -3.80
C HIS A 154 -2.50 -12.19 -3.02
N ARG A 155 -1.36 -12.74 -2.56
CA ARG A 155 -1.33 -13.98 -1.77
C ARG A 155 -0.87 -13.78 -0.33
N GLY A 156 0.03 -12.83 -0.11
CA GLY A 156 0.57 -12.50 1.21
C GLY A 156 -0.28 -11.46 1.94
N TYR A 157 0.39 -10.61 2.71
CA TYR A 157 -0.27 -9.64 3.59
C TYR A 157 -0.51 -8.31 2.87
N TYR A 158 -1.45 -7.52 3.40
CA TYR A 158 -1.73 -6.19 2.88
C TYR A 158 -2.20 -5.26 3.99
N VAL A 159 -2.09 -3.96 3.73
CA VAL A 159 -2.72 -2.90 4.52
C VAL A 159 -3.90 -2.36 3.72
N GLN A 160 -5.04 -2.23 4.39
CA GLN A 160 -6.24 -1.62 3.82
C GLN A 160 -6.42 -0.22 4.41
N GLY A 161 -6.34 0.80 3.56
CA GLY A 161 -6.70 2.18 3.90
C GLY A 161 -8.12 2.52 3.42
N TRP A 162 -8.36 3.81 3.18
CA TRP A 162 -9.67 4.33 2.73
C TRP A 162 -9.90 4.28 1.23
N GLN A 163 -8.87 4.07 0.41
CA GLN A 163 -9.04 3.80 -1.02
C GLN A 163 -9.32 2.32 -1.30
N LYS A 164 -10.01 2.05 -2.40
CA LYS A 164 -10.40 0.70 -2.84
C LYS A 164 -9.20 -0.27 -3.00
N PRO A 165 -8.05 0.12 -3.59
CA PRO A 165 -6.91 -0.79 -3.71
C PRO A 165 -6.26 -1.11 -2.37
N ARG A 166 -5.78 -2.35 -2.23
CA ARG A 166 -4.99 -2.81 -1.09
C ARG A 166 -3.51 -2.46 -1.29
N ILE A 167 -2.83 -2.10 -0.19
CA ILE A 167 -1.38 -1.85 -0.20
C ILE A 167 -0.66 -3.15 0.17
N TYR A 168 0.03 -3.75 -0.81
CA TYR A 168 0.86 -4.93 -0.59
C TYR A 168 2.31 -4.49 -0.40
N ALA A 169 2.68 -4.18 0.84
CA ALA A 169 4.05 -3.79 1.17
C ALA A 169 5.06 -4.87 0.75
N ASP A 170 6.18 -4.45 0.17
CA ASP A 170 7.18 -5.37 -0.38
C ASP A 170 7.85 -6.25 0.67
N PHE A 171 8.23 -5.71 1.83
CA PHE A 171 8.97 -6.46 2.86
C PHE A 171 8.37 -6.34 4.24
N ILE A 172 8.40 -7.44 4.98
CA ILE A 172 8.28 -7.41 6.44
C ILE A 172 9.58 -7.95 7.03
N PHE A 173 10.13 -7.29 8.02
CA PHE A 173 11.36 -7.74 8.67
C PHE A 173 11.38 -7.36 10.14
N THR A 174 12.28 -7.97 10.89
CA THR A 174 12.42 -7.69 12.32
C THR A 174 13.85 -7.88 12.79
N THR A 175 14.20 -7.16 13.86
CA THR A 175 15.52 -7.23 14.50
C THR A 175 15.45 -8.10 15.75
N ARG A 176 16.58 -8.72 16.07
CA ARG A 176 16.74 -9.49 17.32
C ARG A 176 16.63 -8.53 18.51
N GLY A 177 15.93 -8.97 19.56
CA GLY A 177 15.82 -8.23 20.82
C GLY A 177 17.19 -8.06 21.49
N ALA A 178 17.42 -6.91 22.12
CA ALA A 178 18.62 -6.69 22.92
C ALA A 178 18.45 -7.39 24.28
N GLY A 179 19.28 -8.41 24.56
CA GLY A 179 19.54 -8.82 25.94
C GLY A 179 19.06 -10.19 26.43
N THR A 180 18.53 -11.09 25.60
CA THR A 180 18.25 -12.47 26.04
C THR A 180 18.71 -13.50 25.02
N ALA A 181 19.25 -14.61 25.51
CA ALA A 181 19.69 -15.78 24.75
C ALA A 181 18.55 -16.57 24.09
N ASP A 182 17.38 -15.95 23.91
CA ASP A 182 16.19 -16.57 23.35
C ASP A 182 15.74 -15.82 22.11
N LYS A 183 15.03 -16.54 21.23
CA LYS A 183 14.58 -16.13 19.89
C LYS A 183 13.54 -15.01 19.91
N ASP A 184 13.86 -13.91 20.57
CA ASP A 184 12.94 -12.81 20.80
C ASP A 184 13.27 -11.63 19.88
N TYR A 185 12.22 -10.93 19.45
CA TYR A 185 12.31 -9.74 18.60
C TYR A 185 11.62 -8.58 19.31
N ARG A 186 11.94 -7.32 18.99
CA ARG A 186 11.28 -6.17 19.62
C ARG A 186 10.37 -5.41 18.67
N LYS A 187 10.78 -5.25 17.42
CA LYS A 187 10.13 -4.34 16.46
C LYS A 187 9.94 -5.00 15.11
N VAL A 188 8.73 -4.94 14.57
CA VAL A 188 8.39 -5.42 13.23
C VAL A 188 8.32 -4.23 12.29
N PHE A 189 9.02 -4.32 11.16
CA PHE A 189 9.02 -3.29 10.13
C PHE A 189 8.25 -3.79 8.92
N VAL A 190 7.35 -2.96 8.40
CA VAL A 190 6.64 -3.16 7.14
C VAL A 190 7.12 -2.10 6.16
N LEU A 191 7.65 -2.53 5.03
CA LEU A 191 8.41 -1.68 4.11
C LEU A 191 7.84 -1.78 2.69
N GLU A 192 7.50 -0.64 2.10
CA GLU A 192 7.23 -0.48 0.67
C GLU A 192 8.45 0.16 0.00
N THR A 193 8.95 -0.44 -1.07
CA THR A 193 10.04 0.10 -1.89
C THR A 193 9.48 0.72 -3.17
N LYS A 194 10.02 1.88 -3.56
CA LYS A 194 9.59 2.58 -4.77
C LYS A 194 10.78 3.13 -5.56
N GLY A 195 10.81 2.83 -6.86
CA GLY A 195 11.72 3.49 -7.80
C GLY A 195 11.33 4.97 -7.97
N LEU A 196 12.32 5.82 -8.22
CA LEU A 196 12.13 7.29 -8.31
C LEU A 196 11.07 7.71 -9.33
N HIS A 197 11.03 7.03 -10.48
CA HIS A 197 10.07 7.30 -11.56
C HIS A 197 8.62 6.97 -11.20
N LEU A 198 8.36 6.31 -10.07
CA LEU A 198 7.03 5.92 -9.60
C LEU A 198 6.51 6.81 -8.46
N LYS A 199 7.20 7.94 -8.18
CA LYS A 199 6.74 8.93 -7.21
C LYS A 199 5.55 9.72 -7.79
N ASN A 200 4.35 9.33 -7.40
CA ASN A 200 3.08 9.90 -7.86
C ASN A 200 2.05 9.91 -6.72
N GLU A 201 0.78 10.16 -7.04
CA GLU A 201 -0.33 10.16 -6.07
C GLU A 201 -0.50 8.82 -5.34
N ASP A 202 -0.26 7.67 -5.98
CA ASP A 202 -0.27 6.35 -5.30
C ASP A 202 0.78 6.28 -4.19
N SER A 203 1.98 6.82 -4.45
CA SER A 203 3.03 6.88 -3.43
C SER A 203 2.66 7.78 -2.25
N ALA A 204 2.02 8.93 -2.52
CA ALA A 204 1.56 9.85 -1.47
C ALA A 204 0.43 9.24 -0.62
N TYR A 205 -0.49 8.52 -1.24
CA TYR A 205 -1.53 7.77 -0.53
C TYR A 205 -0.94 6.71 0.41
N LYS A 206 -0.01 5.88 -0.10
CA LYS A 206 0.65 4.85 0.72
C LYS A 206 1.39 5.42 1.91
N GLN A 207 2.11 6.54 1.72
CA GLN A 207 2.75 7.27 2.81
C GLN A 207 1.75 7.74 3.85
N SER A 208 0.61 8.29 3.43
CA SER A 208 -0.44 8.77 4.33
C SER A 208 -1.04 7.63 5.16
N VAL A 209 -1.32 6.49 4.53
CA VAL A 209 -1.81 5.29 5.23
C VAL A 209 -0.76 4.76 6.21
N PHE A 210 0.50 4.65 5.82
CA PHE A 210 1.56 4.16 6.70
C PHE A 210 1.85 5.11 7.87
N ALA A 211 1.80 6.42 7.64
CA ALA A 211 1.89 7.44 8.69
C ALA A 211 0.72 7.31 9.69
N LEU A 212 -0.50 7.07 9.21
CA LEU A 212 -1.65 6.79 10.06
C LEU A 212 -1.47 5.50 10.86
N CYS A 213 -0.97 4.42 10.22
CA CYS A 213 -0.63 3.18 10.91
C CYS A 213 0.39 3.44 12.03
N ASN A 214 1.47 4.18 11.77
CA ASN A 214 2.47 4.53 12.80
C ASN A 214 1.86 5.38 13.94
N LYS A 215 1.04 6.39 13.61
CA LYS A 215 0.37 7.25 14.60
C LYS A 215 -0.57 6.44 15.52
N ARG A 216 -1.28 5.47 14.95
CA ARG A 216 -2.26 4.63 15.67
C ARG A 216 -1.63 3.39 16.30
N ALA A 217 -0.48 2.93 15.81
CA ALA A 217 0.34 1.85 16.37
C ALA A 217 0.97 2.29 17.70
N LYS A 218 0.12 2.55 18.69
CA LYS A 218 0.55 2.78 20.07
C LYS A 218 0.78 1.44 20.75
N ARG A 219 1.89 1.34 21.49
CA ARG A 219 2.18 0.23 22.41
C ARG A 219 1.06 0.17 23.46
N LYS A 220 0.06 -0.68 23.26
CA LYS A 220 -1.01 -0.93 24.23
C LYS A 220 -0.67 -2.18 25.05
N THR A 221 -1.08 -2.18 26.34
CA THR A 221 -0.97 -3.35 27.20
C THR A 221 -1.80 -4.50 26.64
N TRP A 222 -1.12 -5.63 26.54
CA TRP A 222 -1.43 -6.82 25.78
C TRP A 222 -2.54 -7.72 26.38
N ASN A 223 -3.46 -7.17 27.17
CA ASN A 223 -4.56 -7.97 27.74
C ASN A 223 -5.74 -8.12 26.78
N GLU A 224 -5.75 -7.41 25.64
CA GLU A 224 -6.95 -7.27 24.81
C GLU A 224 -6.86 -7.88 23.39
N LEU A 225 -5.68 -8.16 22.80
CA LEU A 225 -5.59 -8.37 21.33
C LEU A 225 -4.50 -9.35 20.84
N VAL A 226 -4.48 -10.61 21.31
CA VAL A 226 -3.56 -11.76 20.95
C VAL A 226 -2.47 -11.99 22.03
N PRO A 227 -1.84 -13.18 22.19
CA PRO A 227 -0.67 -13.42 23.08
C PRO A 227 0.76 -13.24 22.50
N ALA A 228 0.98 -13.34 21.18
CA ALA A 228 2.29 -13.39 20.53
C ALA A 228 3.07 -12.05 20.33
N MET A 229 2.42 -10.89 20.33
CA MET A 229 3.05 -9.56 20.16
C MET A 229 3.17 -8.76 21.48
N ARG A 230 3.21 -9.45 22.63
CA ARG A 230 3.47 -8.81 23.93
C ARG A 230 4.78 -8.04 23.86
N GLU A 231 4.75 -6.76 24.24
CA GLU A 231 5.92 -5.88 24.28
C GLU A 231 6.63 -5.66 22.93
N LYS A 232 5.94 -5.95 21.82
CA LYS A 232 6.44 -5.70 20.46
C LYS A 232 5.93 -4.38 19.91
N GLU A 233 6.76 -3.71 19.12
CA GLU A 233 6.44 -2.48 18.39
C GLU A 233 6.30 -2.79 16.89
N ILE A 234 5.50 -2.02 16.15
CA ILE A 234 5.38 -2.15 14.69
C ILE A 234 5.62 -0.78 14.06
N ALA A 235 6.42 -0.72 13.01
CA ALA A 235 6.69 0.47 12.21
C ALA A 235 6.44 0.21 10.72
N TYR A 236 5.87 1.19 10.02
CA TYR A 236 5.52 1.16 8.61
C TYR A 236 6.28 2.26 7.86
N GLU A 237 7.01 1.92 6.81
CA GLU A 237 7.89 2.86 6.11
C GLU A 237 7.76 2.70 4.59
N VAL A 238 7.73 3.82 3.87
CA VAL A 238 7.87 3.86 2.40
C VAL A 238 9.25 4.46 2.11
N VAL A 239 10.07 3.74 1.36
CA VAL A 239 11.45 4.18 1.04
C VAL A 239 11.67 4.30 -0.46
N TYR A 240 12.31 5.38 -0.88
CA TYR A 240 12.67 5.62 -2.29
C TYR A 240 14.07 5.09 -2.64
N GLU A 241 14.29 4.82 -3.92
CA GLU A 241 15.50 4.21 -4.47
C GLU A 241 16.82 4.96 -4.18
N ASP A 242 16.77 6.28 -4.00
CA ASP A 242 17.95 7.11 -3.68
C ASP A 242 18.28 7.14 -2.18
N GLU A 243 17.29 6.98 -1.31
CA GLU A 243 17.45 7.15 0.15
C GLU A 243 17.34 5.85 0.96
N TRP A 244 16.86 4.75 0.36
CA TRP A 244 16.49 3.53 1.10
C TRP A 244 17.61 3.04 2.01
N LYS A 245 18.88 3.09 1.58
CA LYS A 245 20.00 2.59 2.37
C LYS A 245 20.24 3.44 3.62
N SER A 246 20.17 4.76 3.50
CA SER A 246 20.30 5.67 4.65
C SER A 246 19.16 5.44 5.63
N ARG A 247 17.93 5.38 5.11
CA ARG A 247 16.73 5.20 5.93
C ARG A 247 16.74 3.87 6.68
N LEU A 248 17.12 2.78 6.01
CA LEU A 248 17.24 1.48 6.68
C LEU A 248 18.34 1.46 7.75
N ASN A 249 19.48 2.13 7.52
CA ASN A 249 20.52 2.26 8.54
C ASN A 249 19.99 2.95 9.81
N GLU A 250 19.22 4.03 9.66
CA GLU A 250 18.58 4.72 10.79
C GLU A 250 17.62 3.78 11.55
N LEU A 251 16.73 3.08 10.82
CA LEU A 251 15.75 2.18 11.41
C LEU A 251 16.39 0.99 12.16
N LEU A 252 17.57 0.56 11.73
CA LEU A 252 18.33 -0.54 12.33
C LEU A 252 19.29 -0.08 13.45
N ALA A 253 19.49 1.22 13.62
CA ALA A 253 20.32 1.78 14.69
C ALA A 253 19.56 1.86 16.03
N ASP A 254 18.24 2.05 15.98
CA ASP A 254 17.31 1.97 17.14
C ASP A 254 17.29 0.57 17.81
#